data_AF-A0A168S2N6-F1
#
_entry.id   AF-A0A168S2N6-F1
#
_cell.length_a   1.000
_cell.length_b   1.000
_cell.length_c   1.000
_cell.angle_alpha   90.00
_cell.angle_beta   90.00
_cell.angle_gamma   90.00
#
_symmetry.space_group_name_H-M   'P 1'
#
loop_
_entity.id
_entity.type
_entity.pdbx_description
1 polymer ?
#
loop_
_entity_poly.entity_id
_entity_poly.type
_entity_poly.pdbx_seq_one_letter_code
_entity_poly.pdbx_strand_id
1 'polypeptide(L)' 'HPGGEEVLLDEAGKDGTESFEDIGHSEEARYILEKYRIGELDEASRVNTYKFDPIRAGELPEEKPSGS' A
#
# COMPACT_ATOMS: atom_id res chain seq x y z
N HIS A 1 -4.83 10.76 14.47
CA HIS A 1 -6.03 9.96 14.19
C HIS A 1 -6.81 9.75 15.50
N PRO A 2 -8.15 9.92 15.55
CA PRO A 2 -8.92 9.82 16.80
C PRO A 2 -8.90 8.45 17.47
N GLY A 3 -8.73 7.36 16.71
CA GLY A 3 -8.62 5.99 17.24
C GLY A 3 -7.24 5.60 17.77
N GLY A 4 -6.31 6.55 17.92
CA GLY A 4 -4.91 6.29 18.32
C GLY A 4 -3.97 6.13 17.13
N GLU A 5 -2.66 6.08 17.42
CA GLU A 5 -1.61 5.91 16.41
C GLU A 5 -1.30 4.45 16.07
N GLU A 6 -1.49 3.53 17.03
CA GLU A 6 -1.22 2.10 16.87
C GLU A 6 -1.91 1.51 15.63
N VAL A 7 -3.18 1.86 15.41
CA VAL A 7 -3.94 1.39 14.24
C VAL A 7 -3.40 1.91 12.90
N LEU A 8 -2.73 3.07 12.88
CA LEU A 8 -2.05 3.56 11.68
C LEU A 8 -0.72 2.85 11.46
N LEU A 9 -0.02 2.51 12.55
CA LEU A 9 1.24 1.78 12.49
C LEU A 9 1.02 0.34 12.02
N ASP A 10 -0.04 -0.31 12.49
CA ASP A 10 -0.42 -1.66 12.08
C ASP A 10 -0.74 -1.74 10.58
N GLU A 11 -1.32 -0.69 9.99
CA GLU A 11 -1.62 -0.61 8.54
C GLU A 11 -0.56 0.13 7.70
N ALA A 12 0.56 0.54 8.30
CA ALA A 12 1.61 1.24 7.57
C ALA A 12 2.20 0.34 6.48
N GLY A 13 2.20 0.86 5.23
CA GLY A 13 2.75 0.16 4.06
C GLY A 13 1.81 -0.90 3.45
N LYS A 14 0.57 -1.00 3.92
CA LYS A 14 -0.47 -1.89 3.39
C LYS A 14 -1.59 -1.09 2.73
N ASP A 15 -2.48 -1.80 2.05
CA ASP A 15 -3.75 -1.23 1.60
C ASP A 15 -4.75 -1.22 2.76
N GLY A 16 -4.97 -0.05 3.35
CA GLY A 16 -5.89 0.14 4.47
C GLY A 16 -7.36 0.35 4.08
N THR A 17 -7.75 0.11 2.82
CA THR A 17 -9.10 0.39 2.32
C THR A 17 -10.18 -0.37 3.11
N GLU A 18 -9.99 -1.68 3.33
CA GLU A 18 -10.95 -2.51 4.07
C GLU A 18 -11.11 -2.04 5.51
N SER A 19 -9.99 -1.85 6.23
CA SER A 19 -10.02 -1.35 7.62
C SER A 19 -10.65 0.03 7.75
N PHE A 20 -10.50 0.90 6.75
CA PHE A 20 -11.12 2.22 6.76
C PHE A 20 -12.65 2.14 6.55
N GLU A 21 -13.10 1.33 5.59
CA GLU A 21 -14.52 1.21 5.23
C GLU A 21 -15.32 0.39 6.26
N ASP A 22 -14.74 -0.66 6.85
CA ASP A 22 -15.40 -1.52 7.84
C ASP A 22 -15.76 -0.77 9.13
N ILE A 23 -14.95 0.22 9.52
CA ILE A 23 -15.23 1.09 10.66
C ILE A 23 -16.34 2.11 10.33
N GLY A 24 -16.56 2.40 9.05
CA GLY A 24 -17.56 3.37 8.60
C GLY A 24 -17.17 4.80 8.92
N HIS A 25 -15.96 5.22 8.55
CA HIS A 25 -15.48 6.58 8.76
C HIS A 25 -16.39 7.64 8.12
N SER A 26 -16.52 8.79 8.78
CA SER A 26 -17.39 9.88 8.35
C SER A 26 -16.84 10.64 7.13
N GLU A 27 -17.67 11.48 6.52
CA GLU A 27 -17.27 12.35 5.40
C GLU A 27 -16.15 13.33 5.80
N GLU A 28 -16.13 13.81 7.04
CA GLU A 28 -15.05 14.65 7.55
C GLU A 28 -13.72 13.88 7.60
N ALA A 29 -13.76 12.59 7.95
CA ALA A 29 -12.57 11.74 7.94
C ALA A 29 -12.05 11.52 6.51
N ARG A 30 -12.94 11.35 5.52
CA ARG A 30 -12.57 11.30 4.10
C ARG A 30 -11.96 12.62 3.60
N TYR A 31 -12.50 13.76 4.04
CA TYR A 31 -11.91 15.06 3.72
C TYR A 31 -10.50 15.23 4.33
N ILE A 32 -10.28 14.72 5.55
CA ILE A 32 -8.95 14.70 6.16
C ILE A 32 -8.02 13.77 5.37
N LEU A 33 -8.48 12.59 4.96
CA LEU A 33 -7.71 11.63 4.16
C LEU A 33 -7.18 12.27 2.88
N GLU A 34 -8.02 13.00 2.14
CA GLU A 34 -7.62 13.68 0.89
C GLU A 34 -6.50 14.71 1.12
N LYS A 35 -6.49 15.41 2.27
CA LYS A 35 -5.42 16.36 2.60
C LYS A 35 -4.04 15.71 2.77
N TYR A 36 -4.01 14.44 3.15
CA TYR A 36 -2.78 13.69 3.38
C TYR A 36 -2.39 12.81 2.18
N ARG A 37 -3.13 12.91 1.08
CA ARG A 37 -2.83 12.19 -0.15
C ARG A 37 -1.59 12.77 -0.82
N ILE A 38 -0.56 11.94 -0.98
CA ILE A 38 0.72 12.32 -1.62
C ILE A 38 0.90 11.74 -3.03
N GLY A 39 0.00 10.88 -3.49
CA GLY A 39 0.08 10.25 -4.81
C GLY A 39 -0.90 9.09 -4.97
N GLU A 40 -0.67 8.29 -6.01
CA GLU A 40 -1.36 7.03 -6.28
C GLU A 40 -0.32 5.92 -6.48
N LEU A 41 -0.70 4.68 -6.12
CA LEU A 41 0.11 3.52 -6.41
C LEU A 41 0.14 3.27 -7.93
N ASP A 42 1.33 3.11 -8.49
CA ASP A 42 1.53 2.81 -9.90
C ASP A 42 0.94 1.44 -10.28
N GLU A 43 0.44 1.31 -11.51
CA GLU A 43 -0.20 0.08 -12.00
C GLU A 43 0.68 -1.17 -11.90
N ALA A 44 1.99 -1.05 -12.15
CA ALA A 44 2.92 -2.18 -12.05
C ALA A 44 3.06 -2.67 -10.60
N SER A 45 2.99 -1.77 -9.62
CA SER A 45 3.04 -2.11 -8.19
C SER A 45 1.73 -2.66 -7.64
N ARG A 46 0.59 -2.49 -8.33
CA ARG A 46 -0.70 -3.08 -7.94
C ARG A 46 -0.76 -4.59 -8.15
N VAL A 47 0.13 -5.13 -8.98
CA VAL A 47 0.23 -6.55 -9.24
C VAL A 47 1.34 -7.10 -8.36
N ASN A 48 0.99 -7.89 -7.33
CA ASN A 48 1.98 -8.58 -6.50
C ASN A 48 2.67 -9.71 -7.30
N THR A 49 3.53 -9.31 -8.22
CA THR A 49 4.34 -10.19 -9.07
C THR A 49 5.67 -10.53 -8.43
N TYR A 50 6.01 -9.89 -7.31
CA TYR A 50 7.15 -10.26 -6.48
C TYR A 50 6.83 -11.55 -5.74
N LYS A 51 7.04 -12.68 -6.43
CA LYS A 51 7.29 -13.94 -5.77
C LYS A 51 8.54 -13.73 -4.92
N PHE A 52 8.34 -13.49 -3.63
CA PHE A 52 9.41 -13.58 -2.66
C PHE A 52 9.85 -15.05 -2.64
N ASP A 53 10.81 -15.41 -3.50
CA ASP A 53 11.50 -16.68 -3.45
C ASP A 53 12.55 -16.57 -2.32
N PRO A 54 12.35 -17.20 -1.15
CA PRO A 54 13.21 -17.02 0.02
C PRO A 54 14.64 -17.60 -0.16
N ILE A 55 15.04 -18.00 -1.37
CA ILE A 55 16.32 -18.68 -1.64
C ILE A 55 17.41 -17.74 -2.17
N ARG A 56 17.11 -16.49 -2.58
CA ARG A 56 18.10 -15.59 -3.19
C ARG A 56 18.25 -14.25 -2.45
N ALA A 57 18.62 -14.30 -1.18
CA ALA A 57 19.31 -13.17 -0.57
C ALA A 57 20.72 -13.03 -1.21
N GLY A 58 20.81 -12.38 -2.38
CA GLY A 58 22.13 -12.06 -2.96
C GLY A 58 22.21 -11.80 -4.47
N GLU A 59 21.15 -11.96 -5.26
CA GLU A 59 21.23 -11.75 -6.72
C GLU A 59 20.20 -10.70 -7.15
N LEU A 60 20.68 -9.55 -7.63
CA LEU A 60 19.85 -8.48 -8.20
C LEU A 60 19.00 -9.05 -9.34
N PRO A 61 17.73 -8.64 -9.47
CA PRO A 61 16.88 -9.12 -10.55
C PRO A 61 17.46 -8.67 -11.91
N GLU A 62 17.77 -9.62 -12.77
CA GLU A 62 18.13 -9.38 -14.16
C GLU A 62 16.92 -8.76 -14.88
N GLU A 63 17.11 -7.56 -15.45
CA GLU A 63 16.10 -6.92 -16.30
C GLU A 63 15.85 -7.80 -17.53
N LYS A 64 14.65 -8.39 -17.64
CA LYS A 64 14.25 -9.05 -18.88
C LYS A 64 13.92 -7.96 -19.92
N PRO A 65 14.46 -8.03 -21.14
CA PRO A 65 14.19 -7.03 -22.16
C PRO A 65 12.72 -7.10 -22.58
N SER A 66 12.11 -5.92 -22.62
CA SER A 66 10.83 -5.66 -23.30
C SER A 66 10.86 -6.19 -24.74
N GLY A 67 9.90 -7.04 -25.08
CA GLY A 67 9.57 -7.45 -26.45
C GLY A 67 8.22 -8.18 -26.40
N SER A 68 7.26 -7.96 -27.29
CA SER A 68 7.13 -7.13 -28.51
C SER A 68 5.70 -6.64 -28.63
#